data_AF-E2PUP0-F1
#
_entry.id   AF-E2PUP0-F1
#
_cell.length_a   1.000
_cell.length_b   1.000
_cell.length_c   1.000
_cell.angle_alpha   90.00
_cell.angle_beta   90.00
_cell.angle_gamma   90.00
#
_symmetry.space_group_name_H-M   'P 1'
#
loop_
_entity.id
_entity.type
_entity.pdbx_description
1 polymer ?
#
loop_
_entity_poly.entity_id
_entity_poly.type
_entity_poly.pdbx_seq_one_letter_code
_entity_poly.pdbx_strand_id
1 'polypeptide(L)'
;MAPPELSFRWPPRHAPGFPPGCPDSGDVLTRIAEETAAGTALTLVVVTSALRAAVEDSADHGAGLARVRRGLARIGHAAGDAWHPSYYGKDLVLVGPGSTPAPARLLDRHTGAGNGVRHGWAWARPVLDGGAADRGETLLRACYTVSMAARARRDAPGALPDHADTALARLPERYPVARLASLLAGVLVRPHGSEGPGAGPGEDPRLPGVLSADGWSGPTGTGVHLVTDVHDIEWGTLARPGGTRLTGGTRLTEGNAERLLPLAESWRRGGLPLGTVLDRAYGLRLARETLLAEHLRVISDAVGERGRVFATLGDGLSGVVADEATARAAVGAANRRTVGRMASGAGLTLLTGQDPDAAARQAQFALHVTKTLKGTAYSGAATRLFGHRLTPPEADAALAFLTALHTTGPTAPGFHHLAHAYRWRSWWRSHLPVVAWPRLGVLLSGVR
;
A
#
# COMPACT_ATOMS: atom_id res chain seq x y z
N MET A 1 4.29 28.04 24.30
CA MET A 1 3.10 27.53 23.59
C MET A 1 3.20 26.02 23.56
N ALA A 2 2.21 25.32 24.11
CA ALA A 2 2.11 23.87 23.93
C ALA A 2 1.97 23.56 22.43
N PRO A 3 2.56 22.47 21.91
CA PRO A 3 2.26 22.04 20.54
C PRO A 3 0.75 21.85 20.42
N PRO A 4 0.12 22.21 19.29
CA PRO A 4 -1.31 22.03 19.11
C PRO A 4 -1.65 20.58 19.43
N GLU A 5 -2.65 20.37 20.28
CA GLU A 5 -3.18 19.05 20.59
C GLU A 5 -3.48 18.34 19.27
N LEU A 6 -2.65 17.36 18.91
CA LEU A 6 -2.90 16.42 17.83
C LEU A 6 -3.98 15.43 18.30
N SER A 7 -5.13 15.95 18.73
CA SER A 7 -6.29 15.15 19.07
C SER A 7 -6.87 14.58 17.77
N PHE A 8 -6.67 13.29 17.59
CA PHE A 8 -7.22 12.48 16.51
C PHE A 8 -8.76 12.64 16.45
N ARG A 9 -9.31 13.05 15.29
CA ARG A 9 -10.75 13.03 15.01
C ARG A 9 -11.05 11.96 13.98
N TRP A 10 -12.16 11.23 14.19
CA TRP A 10 -12.71 10.27 13.25
C TRP A 10 -13.80 10.92 12.38
N PRO A 11 -13.92 10.61 11.06
CA PRO A 11 -13.05 9.72 10.27
C PRO A 11 -11.61 10.23 10.22
N PRO A 12 -10.60 9.33 10.08
CA PRO A 12 -9.22 9.73 10.08
C PRO A 12 -9.06 10.65 8.88
N ARG A 13 -8.65 11.89 9.12
CA ARG A 13 -8.42 12.85 8.03
C ARG A 13 -7.21 12.51 7.15
N HIS A 14 -6.55 11.37 7.40
CA HIS A 14 -5.31 10.79 6.85
C HIS A 14 -4.23 10.70 7.94
N ALA A 15 -3.24 9.84 7.70
CA ALA A 15 -2.21 9.50 8.68
C ALA A 15 -1.25 10.67 8.95
N PRO A 16 -0.91 10.97 10.22
CA PRO A 16 0.17 11.90 10.54
C PRO A 16 1.50 11.34 10.01
N GLY A 17 2.16 12.05 9.08
CA GLY A 17 3.44 11.58 8.52
C GLY A 17 3.98 12.25 7.25
N PHE A 18 3.29 13.23 6.65
CA PHE A 18 3.91 14.10 5.66
C PHE A 18 4.87 15.10 6.33
N PRO A 19 5.94 15.57 5.64
CA PRO A 19 6.90 16.48 6.24
C PRO A 19 6.19 17.69 6.86
N PRO A 20 6.72 18.25 7.98
CA PRO A 20 6.19 19.48 8.56
C PRO A 20 6.06 20.55 7.46
N GLY A 21 4.85 21.07 7.26
CA GLY A 21 4.55 22.06 6.21
C GLY A 21 3.79 21.56 4.98
N CYS A 22 3.47 20.26 4.88
CA CYS A 22 2.51 19.77 3.89
C CYS A 22 1.11 19.65 4.52
N PRO A 23 0.12 20.47 4.11
CA PRO A 23 -1.23 20.37 4.62
C PRO A 23 -1.87 19.05 4.18
N ASP A 24 -2.68 18.51 5.08
CA ASP A 24 -3.48 17.30 4.93
C ASP A 24 -4.21 17.25 3.57
N SER A 25 -4.14 16.13 2.86
CA SER A 25 -4.73 15.97 1.53
C SER A 25 -6.25 16.04 1.51
N GLY A 26 -6.88 15.86 2.67
CA GLY A 26 -8.30 16.11 2.91
C GLY A 26 -8.67 17.58 3.10
N ASP A 27 -7.69 18.48 3.27
CA ASP A 27 -7.93 19.92 3.34
C ASP A 27 -7.48 20.64 2.06
N VAL A 28 -6.39 20.26 1.37
CA VAL A 28 -5.97 21.02 0.16
C VAL A 28 -6.91 20.82 -1.02
N LEU A 29 -7.31 19.59 -1.36
CA LEU A 29 -8.24 19.35 -2.47
C LEU A 29 -9.64 19.85 -2.11
N THR A 30 -10.07 19.68 -0.86
CA THR A 30 -11.34 20.21 -0.35
C THR A 30 -11.35 21.72 -0.38
N ARG A 31 -10.30 22.38 0.12
CA ARG A 31 -10.15 23.84 0.07
C ARG A 31 -10.13 24.35 -1.37
N ILE A 32 -9.39 23.68 -2.27
CA ILE A 32 -9.44 24.02 -3.71
C ILE A 32 -10.88 23.88 -4.23
N ALA A 33 -11.59 22.82 -3.88
CA ALA A 33 -13.00 22.65 -4.27
C ALA A 33 -13.90 23.74 -3.68
N GLU A 34 -13.70 24.16 -2.44
CA GLU A 34 -14.49 25.19 -1.76
C GLU A 34 -14.22 26.59 -2.32
N GLU A 35 -12.94 26.93 -2.53
CA GLU A 35 -12.48 28.27 -2.94
C GLU A 35 -12.54 28.50 -4.45
N THR A 36 -12.53 27.44 -5.27
CA THR A 36 -12.56 27.58 -6.72
C THR A 36 -13.99 27.83 -7.22
N ALA A 37 -14.16 28.86 -8.04
CA ALA A 37 -15.44 29.18 -8.66
C ALA A 37 -15.87 28.09 -9.66
N ALA A 38 -17.19 27.88 -9.78
CA ALA A 38 -17.76 26.99 -10.79
C ALA A 38 -17.36 27.42 -12.22
N GLY A 39 -17.17 26.46 -13.12
CA GLY A 39 -16.67 26.68 -14.49
C GLY A 39 -15.15 26.84 -14.61
N THR A 40 -14.41 26.80 -13.50
CA THR A 40 -12.95 27.01 -13.53
C THR A 40 -12.22 25.73 -13.96
N ALA A 41 -11.38 25.86 -14.99
CA ALA A 41 -10.46 24.80 -15.38
C ALA A 41 -9.18 24.83 -14.54
N LEU A 42 -8.71 23.65 -14.12
CA LEU A 42 -7.43 23.46 -13.43
C LEU A 42 -6.50 22.59 -14.27
N THR A 43 -5.19 22.69 -14.04
CA THR A 43 -4.24 21.69 -14.52
C THR A 43 -3.85 20.82 -13.33
N LEU A 44 -4.12 19.52 -13.45
CA LEU A 44 -3.84 18.53 -12.41
C LEU A 44 -2.76 17.57 -12.90
N VAL A 45 -1.69 17.43 -12.14
CA VAL A 45 -0.60 16.50 -12.38
C VAL A 45 -0.55 15.50 -11.23
N VAL A 46 -0.44 14.21 -11.53
CA VAL A 46 -0.15 13.20 -10.51
C VAL A 46 1.22 12.61 -10.79
N VAL A 47 2.04 12.54 -9.74
CA VAL A 47 3.34 11.88 -9.74
C VAL A 47 3.26 10.67 -8.81
N THR A 48 3.44 9.49 -9.37
CA THR A 48 3.48 8.23 -8.64
C THR A 48 4.89 7.68 -8.61
N SER A 49 5.19 6.87 -7.60
CA SER A 49 6.50 6.25 -7.43
C SER A 49 6.35 4.74 -7.36
N ALA A 50 7.37 4.00 -7.85
CA ALA A 50 7.46 2.57 -7.64
C ALA A 50 7.94 2.34 -6.21
N LEU A 51 7.06 2.60 -5.24
CA LEU A 51 7.30 2.40 -3.82
C LEU A 51 7.85 1.00 -3.56
N ARG A 52 7.28 -0.01 -4.24
CA ARG A 52 7.68 -1.42 -4.16
C ARG A 52 9.08 -1.68 -4.71
N ALA A 53 9.44 -1.11 -5.87
CA ALA A 53 10.77 -1.33 -6.46
C ALA A 53 11.87 -0.76 -5.56
N ALA A 54 11.75 0.50 -5.12
CA ALA A 54 12.76 1.09 -4.24
C ALA A 54 12.84 0.41 -2.85
N VAL A 55 11.71 -0.06 -2.31
CA VAL A 55 11.69 -0.85 -1.07
C VAL A 55 12.33 -2.23 -1.28
N GLU A 56 12.00 -2.93 -2.37
CA GLU A 56 12.59 -4.23 -2.74
C GLU A 56 14.10 -4.09 -3.00
N ASP A 57 14.51 -3.07 -3.77
CA ASP A 57 15.91 -2.76 -4.09
C ASP A 57 16.72 -2.39 -2.84
N SER A 58 16.11 -1.71 -1.87
CA SER A 58 16.79 -1.27 -0.65
C SER A 58 16.96 -2.37 0.40
N ALA A 59 16.23 -3.48 0.29
CA ALA A 59 16.06 -4.48 1.36
C ALA A 59 15.67 -3.90 2.74
N ASP A 60 15.28 -2.61 2.78
CA ASP A 60 14.96 -1.84 3.96
C ASP A 60 13.74 -0.97 3.70
N HIS A 61 12.59 -1.46 4.16
CA HIS A 61 11.31 -0.80 3.98
C HIS A 61 11.33 0.68 4.42
N GLY A 62 11.87 0.98 5.60
CA GLY A 62 11.94 2.36 6.10
C GLY A 62 12.83 3.26 5.24
N ALA A 63 13.99 2.76 4.82
CA ALA A 63 14.92 3.52 3.98
C ALA A 63 14.36 3.74 2.56
N GLY A 64 13.74 2.73 1.96
CA GLY A 64 13.07 2.81 0.65
C GLY A 64 11.94 3.83 0.66
N LEU A 65 11.08 3.80 1.68
CA LEU A 65 10.03 4.79 1.87
C LEU A 65 10.58 6.21 2.04
N ALA A 66 11.59 6.38 2.91
CA ALA A 66 12.22 7.69 3.12
C ALA A 66 12.82 8.26 1.82
N ARG A 67 13.38 7.39 0.96
CA ARG A 67 13.89 7.80 -0.35
C ARG A 67 12.76 8.26 -1.28
N VAL A 68 11.64 7.54 -1.33
CA VAL A 68 10.46 7.95 -2.11
C VAL A 68 9.91 9.28 -1.61
N ARG A 69 9.77 9.45 -0.29
CA ARG A 69 9.29 10.71 0.32
C ARG A 69 10.18 11.89 -0.03
N ARG A 70 11.50 11.74 0.12
CA ARG A 70 12.46 12.78 -0.29
C ARG A 70 12.40 13.05 -1.80
N GLY A 71 12.13 12.05 -2.62
CA GLY A 71 11.89 12.21 -4.05
C GLY A 71 10.68 13.10 -4.33
N LEU A 72 9.52 12.71 -3.80
CA LEU A 72 8.27 13.45 -4.00
C LEU A 72 8.33 14.88 -3.41
N ALA A 73 8.90 15.05 -2.22
CA ALA A 73 9.06 16.37 -1.61
C ALA A 73 9.94 17.30 -2.46
N ARG A 74 11.04 16.78 -3.03
CA ARG A 74 11.88 17.56 -3.96
C ARG A 74 11.11 17.97 -5.22
N ILE A 75 10.31 17.08 -5.78
CA ILE A 75 9.49 17.39 -6.95
C ILE A 75 8.45 18.46 -6.62
N GLY A 76 7.75 18.33 -5.49
CA GLY A 76 6.78 19.32 -5.02
C GLY A 76 7.41 20.69 -4.79
N HIS A 77 8.57 20.75 -4.12
CA HIS A 77 9.29 22.01 -3.89
C HIS A 77 9.78 22.66 -5.19
N ALA A 78 10.24 21.86 -6.15
CA ALA A 78 10.77 22.37 -7.41
C ALA A 78 9.68 22.80 -8.42
N ALA A 79 8.41 22.47 -8.17
CA ALA A 79 7.30 22.87 -9.05
C ALA A 79 7.09 24.40 -9.08
N GLY A 80 7.45 25.10 -8.00
CA GLY A 80 7.31 26.54 -7.85
C GLY A 80 5.90 26.98 -7.41
N ASP A 81 5.75 28.29 -7.18
CA ASP A 81 4.58 28.88 -6.49
C ASP A 81 3.26 28.79 -7.28
N ALA A 82 3.34 28.53 -8.59
CA ALA A 82 2.16 28.33 -9.44
C ALA A 82 1.44 26.99 -9.19
N TRP A 83 2.02 26.12 -8.35
CA TRP A 83 1.50 24.79 -8.05
C TRP A 83 1.23 24.63 -6.57
N HIS A 84 0.07 24.07 -6.25
CA HIS A 84 -0.29 23.63 -4.92
C HIS A 84 0.01 22.13 -4.80
N PRO A 85 1.11 21.74 -4.13
CA PRO A 85 1.37 20.34 -3.85
C PRO A 85 0.37 19.81 -2.82
N SER A 86 -0.16 18.63 -3.11
CA SER A 86 -1.04 17.84 -2.25
C SER A 86 -0.67 16.37 -2.42
N TYR A 87 -1.31 15.49 -1.65
CA TYR A 87 -1.15 14.05 -1.80
C TYR A 87 -2.50 13.39 -2.07
N TYR A 88 -2.50 12.26 -2.75
CA TYR A 88 -3.68 11.41 -2.92
C TYR A 88 -3.23 9.97 -2.74
N GLY A 89 -3.57 9.37 -1.61
CA GLY A 89 -2.96 8.12 -1.16
C GLY A 89 -1.43 8.27 -1.07
N LYS A 90 -0.69 7.53 -1.90
CA LYS A 90 0.78 7.53 -1.93
C LYS A 90 1.37 8.35 -3.09
N ASP A 91 0.52 9.04 -3.84
CA ASP A 91 0.91 9.81 -5.00
C ASP A 91 0.95 11.31 -4.64
N LEU A 92 1.92 12.03 -5.21
CA LEU A 92 1.97 13.49 -5.15
C LEU A 92 1.03 14.05 -6.21
N VAL A 93 0.18 15.00 -5.83
CA VAL A 93 -0.71 15.74 -6.72
C VAL A 93 -0.23 17.17 -6.77
N LEU A 94 -0.06 17.73 -7.97
CA LEU A 94 0.21 19.14 -8.18
C LEU A 94 -1.01 19.74 -8.87
N VAL A 95 -1.60 20.76 -8.26
CA VAL A 95 -2.76 21.47 -8.82
C VAL A 95 -2.36 22.91 -9.12
N GLY A 96 -2.58 23.36 -10.34
CA GLY A 96 -2.36 24.74 -10.75
C GLY A 96 -3.52 25.28 -11.58
N PRO A 97 -3.55 26.59 -11.88
CA PRO A 97 -4.53 27.18 -12.80
C PRO A 97 -4.52 26.46 -14.16
N GLY A 98 -5.67 26.33 -14.82
CA GLY A 98 -5.79 25.60 -16.10
C GLY A 98 -4.93 26.15 -17.25
N SER A 99 -4.56 27.43 -17.18
CA SER A 99 -3.59 28.07 -18.09
C SER A 99 -2.15 27.61 -17.88
N THR A 100 -1.84 27.05 -16.71
CA THR A 100 -0.49 26.60 -16.35
C THR A 100 -0.20 25.29 -17.10
N PRO A 101 0.85 25.22 -17.93
CA PRO A 101 1.25 23.98 -18.58
C PRO A 101 1.89 23.04 -17.57
N ALA A 102 1.67 21.73 -17.71
CA ALA A 102 2.35 20.73 -16.88
C ALA A 102 3.89 20.91 -16.97
N PRO A 103 4.64 20.84 -15.86
CA PRO A 103 6.07 21.13 -15.84
C PRO A 103 6.88 19.93 -16.37
N ALA A 104 6.63 19.52 -17.61
CA ALA A 104 7.12 18.27 -18.20
C ALA A 104 8.65 18.12 -18.10
N ARG A 105 9.41 19.19 -18.41
CA ARG A 105 10.88 19.17 -18.33
C ARG A 105 11.40 18.94 -16.90
N LEU A 106 10.72 19.48 -15.89
CA LEU A 106 11.06 19.24 -14.49
C LEU A 106 10.78 17.77 -14.15
N LEU A 107 9.58 17.31 -14.50
CA LEU A 107 9.12 15.96 -14.19
C LEU A 107 10.01 14.92 -14.85
N ASP A 108 10.28 15.04 -16.15
CA ASP A 108 11.13 14.09 -16.90
C ASP A 108 12.56 14.02 -16.35
N ARG A 109 13.14 15.14 -15.89
CA ARG A 109 14.45 15.17 -15.23
C ARG A 109 14.43 14.44 -13.89
N HIS A 110 13.34 14.54 -13.13
CA HIS A 110 13.21 13.91 -11.82
C HIS A 110 12.67 12.48 -11.87
N THR A 111 12.10 12.05 -13.00
CA THR A 111 11.55 10.69 -13.19
C THR A 111 12.52 9.70 -13.84
N GLY A 112 13.75 10.13 -14.17
CA GLY A 112 14.82 9.25 -14.62
C GLY A 112 15.40 8.36 -13.51
N ALA A 113 15.95 7.19 -13.87
CA ALA A 113 16.49 6.18 -12.94
C ALA A 113 17.66 6.65 -12.05
N GLY A 114 18.19 7.86 -12.26
CA GLY A 114 19.42 8.37 -11.63
C GLY A 114 19.36 8.56 -10.10
N ASN A 115 18.19 8.44 -9.47
CA ASN A 115 18.03 8.58 -8.01
C ASN A 115 17.66 7.28 -7.28
N GLY A 116 17.63 6.13 -7.97
CA GLY A 116 17.24 4.85 -7.38
C GLY A 116 15.75 4.77 -6.96
N VAL A 117 14.90 5.66 -7.48
CA VAL A 117 13.43 5.60 -7.37
C VAL A 117 12.86 5.85 -8.76
N ARG A 118 12.05 4.93 -9.26
CA ARG A 118 11.34 5.09 -10.53
C ARG A 118 10.03 5.85 -10.29
N HIS A 119 9.96 7.06 -10.82
CA HIS A 119 8.74 7.86 -10.81
C HIS A 119 8.06 7.80 -12.17
N GLY A 120 6.74 7.99 -12.18
CA GLY A 120 5.98 8.29 -13.40
C GLY A 120 4.98 9.38 -13.09
N TRP A 121 4.58 10.10 -14.12
CA TRP A 121 3.67 11.21 -13.98
C TRP A 121 2.65 11.21 -15.09
N ALA A 122 1.54 11.91 -14.93
CA ALA A 122 0.59 12.20 -16.00
C ALA A 122 -0.18 13.47 -15.63
N TRP A 123 -0.93 14.02 -16.56
CA TRP A 123 -1.74 15.21 -16.30
C TRP A 123 -3.11 15.18 -16.98
N ALA A 124 -4.05 15.95 -16.45
CA ALA A 124 -5.35 16.24 -17.04
C ALA A 124 -5.78 17.68 -16.72
N ARG A 125 -6.87 18.14 -17.37
CA ARG A 125 -7.49 19.44 -17.11
C ARG A 125 -8.96 19.32 -16.70
N PRO A 126 -9.26 19.00 -15.43
CA PRO A 126 -10.63 19.00 -14.97
C PRO A 126 -11.22 20.41 -14.97
N VAL A 127 -12.50 20.51 -15.32
CA VAL A 127 -13.32 21.72 -15.11
C VAL A 127 -14.16 21.48 -13.87
N LEU A 128 -14.10 22.40 -12.91
CA LEU A 128 -14.82 22.29 -11.65
C LEU A 128 -16.18 23.00 -11.76
N ASP A 129 -17.25 22.22 -11.83
CA ASP A 129 -18.64 22.71 -11.91
C ASP A 129 -19.46 22.28 -10.67
N GLY A 130 -20.64 22.88 -10.50
CA GLY A 130 -21.55 22.54 -9.41
C GLY A 130 -21.13 23.12 -8.05
N GLY A 131 -21.64 22.54 -6.96
CA GLY A 131 -21.33 22.94 -5.58
C GLY A 131 -19.97 22.44 -5.10
N ALA A 132 -19.53 22.84 -3.91
CA ALA A 132 -18.23 22.43 -3.37
C ALA A 132 -18.05 20.90 -3.29
N ALA A 133 -19.12 20.17 -2.96
CA ALA A 133 -19.10 18.71 -2.94
C ALA A 133 -18.91 18.10 -4.34
N ASP A 134 -19.60 18.63 -5.36
CA ASP A 134 -19.47 18.18 -6.75
C ASP A 134 -18.05 18.43 -7.28
N ARG A 135 -17.51 19.62 -7.01
CA ARG A 135 -16.14 19.99 -7.38
C ARG A 135 -15.11 19.10 -6.70
N GLY A 136 -15.33 18.77 -5.42
CA GLY A 136 -14.49 17.82 -4.68
C GLY A 136 -14.49 16.43 -5.32
N GLU A 137 -15.66 15.91 -5.67
CA GLU A 137 -15.81 14.63 -6.38
C GLU A 137 -15.12 14.65 -7.75
N THR A 138 -15.26 15.73 -8.52
CA THR A 138 -14.56 15.91 -9.80
C THR A 138 -13.04 15.85 -9.64
N LEU A 139 -12.49 16.52 -8.62
CA LEU A 139 -11.05 16.46 -8.31
C LEU A 139 -10.60 15.05 -7.94
N LEU A 140 -11.37 14.33 -7.12
CA LEU A 140 -11.02 12.96 -6.72
C LEU A 140 -11.05 11.99 -7.92
N ARG A 141 -12.04 12.12 -8.81
CA ARG A 141 -12.09 11.34 -10.06
C ARG A 141 -10.93 11.65 -10.98
N ALA A 142 -10.59 12.93 -11.14
CA ALA A 142 -9.43 13.35 -11.91
C ALA A 142 -8.13 12.78 -11.31
N CYS A 143 -7.93 12.88 -10.00
CA CYS A 143 -6.79 12.28 -9.30
C CYS A 143 -6.67 10.77 -9.54
N TYR A 144 -7.78 10.04 -9.46
CA TYR A 144 -7.81 8.61 -9.75
C TYR A 144 -7.38 8.32 -11.20
N THR A 145 -8.01 8.97 -12.18
CA THR A 145 -7.69 8.80 -13.62
C THR A 145 -6.22 9.11 -13.91
N VAL A 146 -5.74 10.27 -13.45
CA VAL A 146 -4.37 10.71 -13.70
C VAL A 146 -3.36 9.80 -12.96
N SER A 147 -3.68 9.29 -11.77
CA SER A 147 -2.87 8.28 -11.08
C SER A 147 -2.71 7.00 -11.90
N MET A 148 -3.77 6.49 -12.55
CA MET A 148 -3.68 5.28 -13.38
C MET A 148 -2.76 5.52 -14.59
N ALA A 149 -2.90 6.66 -15.26
CA ALA A 149 -2.01 7.03 -16.35
C ALA A 149 -0.56 7.19 -15.89
N ALA A 150 -0.32 7.86 -14.76
CA ALA A 150 1.00 8.06 -14.19
C ALA A 150 1.68 6.73 -13.83
N ARG A 151 0.90 5.76 -13.32
CA ARG A 151 1.38 4.40 -13.01
C ARG A 151 1.76 3.65 -14.29
N ALA A 152 0.93 3.70 -15.32
CA ALA A 152 1.25 3.07 -16.60
C ALA A 152 2.53 3.68 -17.22
N ARG A 153 2.67 5.02 -17.17
CA ARG A 153 3.88 5.73 -17.62
C ARG A 153 5.12 5.41 -16.78
N ARG A 154 4.97 5.24 -15.47
CA ARG A 154 6.06 4.81 -14.59
C ARG A 154 6.66 3.47 -15.02
N ASP A 155 5.79 2.53 -15.41
CA ASP A 155 6.20 1.16 -15.71
C ASP A 155 6.54 0.95 -17.20
N ALA A 156 6.21 1.91 -18.07
CA ALA A 156 6.61 1.95 -19.47
C ALA A 156 6.96 3.40 -19.86
N PRO A 157 8.08 3.96 -19.33
CA PRO A 157 8.44 5.35 -19.56
C PRO A 157 8.69 5.60 -21.05
N GLY A 158 8.20 6.74 -21.56
CA GLY A 158 8.31 7.12 -22.97
C GLY A 158 7.39 6.36 -23.94
N ALA A 159 6.70 5.30 -23.49
CA ALA A 159 5.84 4.50 -24.36
C ALA A 159 4.42 5.05 -24.51
N LEU A 160 3.98 5.92 -23.58
CA LEU A 160 2.63 6.45 -23.49
C LEU A 160 2.66 7.98 -23.42
N PRO A 161 1.66 8.68 -24.00
CA PRO A 161 1.56 10.14 -23.95
C PRO A 161 1.29 10.64 -22.53
N ASP A 162 1.61 11.91 -22.27
CA ASP A 162 1.57 12.49 -20.92
C ASP A 162 0.15 12.81 -20.43
N HIS A 163 -0.76 13.09 -21.36
CA HIS A 163 -2.17 13.37 -21.07
C HIS A 163 -2.89 12.08 -20.67
N ALA A 164 -3.57 12.10 -19.52
CA ALA A 164 -4.06 10.89 -18.86
C ALA A 164 -5.04 10.08 -19.72
N ASP A 165 -6.08 10.71 -20.26
CA ASP A 165 -7.08 10.00 -21.06
C ASP A 165 -6.48 9.39 -22.32
N THR A 166 -5.56 10.12 -22.96
CA THR A 166 -4.85 9.65 -24.16
C THR A 166 -3.92 8.48 -23.84
N ALA A 167 -3.30 8.49 -22.66
CA ALA A 167 -2.46 7.38 -22.19
C ALA A 167 -3.31 6.13 -21.92
N LEU A 168 -4.42 6.30 -21.21
CA LEU A 168 -5.32 5.21 -20.82
C LEU A 168 -6.01 4.59 -22.04
N ALA A 169 -6.43 5.40 -23.01
CA ALA A 169 -7.04 4.91 -24.25
C ALA A 169 -6.15 3.91 -25.03
N ARG A 170 -4.83 3.96 -24.87
CA ARG A 170 -3.87 3.06 -25.54
C ARG A 170 -3.60 1.75 -24.79
N LEU A 171 -4.09 1.60 -23.56
CA LEU A 171 -3.77 0.45 -22.72
C LEU A 171 -4.47 -0.87 -23.12
N PRO A 172 -5.74 -0.88 -23.58
CA PRO A 172 -6.42 -2.08 -24.06
C PRO A 172 -5.61 -2.92 -25.06
N GLU A 173 -4.92 -2.25 -25.98
CA GLU A 173 -4.12 -2.88 -27.03
C GLU A 173 -2.77 -3.40 -26.52
N ARG A 174 -2.28 -2.83 -25.40
CA ARG A 174 -0.93 -3.08 -24.89
C ARG A 174 -0.89 -4.07 -23.75
N TYR A 175 -1.92 -4.09 -22.90
CA TYR A 175 -1.89 -4.80 -21.63
C TYR A 175 -2.84 -6.01 -21.62
N PRO A 176 -2.43 -7.15 -21.05
CA PRO A 176 -3.34 -8.25 -20.80
C PRO A 176 -4.41 -7.85 -19.75
N VAL A 177 -5.54 -8.56 -19.75
CA VAL A 177 -6.70 -8.28 -18.87
C VAL A 177 -6.29 -8.16 -17.40
N ALA A 178 -5.46 -9.07 -16.90
CA ALA A 178 -5.00 -9.05 -15.51
C ALA A 178 -4.19 -7.78 -15.15
N ARG A 179 -3.41 -7.25 -16.10
CA ARG A 179 -2.63 -6.02 -15.92
C ARG A 179 -3.54 -4.78 -15.95
N LEU A 180 -4.54 -4.77 -16.81
CA LEU A 180 -5.58 -3.72 -16.82
C LEU A 180 -6.38 -3.72 -15.52
N ALA A 181 -6.79 -4.89 -15.03
CA ALA A 181 -7.53 -5.02 -13.78
C ALA A 181 -6.69 -4.61 -12.56
N SER A 182 -5.41 -4.98 -12.53
CA SER A 182 -4.46 -4.49 -11.52
C SER A 182 -4.38 -2.96 -11.56
N LEU A 183 -4.16 -2.41 -12.75
CA LEU A 183 -4.03 -0.97 -12.93
C LEU A 183 -5.26 -0.28 -12.35
N LEU A 184 -6.46 -0.64 -12.79
CA LEU A 184 -7.73 -0.07 -12.32
C LEU A 184 -7.93 -0.22 -10.80
N ALA A 185 -7.35 -1.23 -10.16
CA ALA A 185 -7.40 -1.39 -8.71
C ALA A 185 -6.56 -0.33 -7.96
N GLY A 186 -5.78 0.48 -8.67
CA GLY A 186 -4.79 1.42 -8.13
C GLY A 186 -3.41 0.77 -7.95
N VAL A 187 -3.16 -0.33 -8.64
CA VAL A 187 -2.05 -1.23 -8.36
C VAL A 187 -1.30 -1.50 -9.65
N LEU A 188 0.01 -1.29 -9.64
CA LEU A 188 0.83 -2.02 -10.59
C LEU A 188 1.75 -2.91 -9.77
N VAL A 189 1.28 -4.14 -9.57
CA VAL A 189 2.12 -5.31 -9.38
C VAL A 189 2.97 -5.40 -10.64
N ARG A 190 4.23 -5.83 -10.51
CA ARG A 190 5.12 -6.05 -11.66
C ARG A 190 4.30 -6.70 -12.78
N PRO A 191 4.31 -6.15 -13.99
CA PRO A 191 3.48 -6.70 -15.04
C PRO A 191 3.83 -8.17 -15.26
N HIS A 192 2.81 -9.01 -15.45
CA HIS A 192 3.01 -10.32 -16.02
C HIS A 192 3.81 -10.15 -17.32
N GLY A 193 5.01 -10.75 -17.36
CA GLY A 193 5.81 -10.97 -18.55
C GLY A 193 6.00 -9.81 -19.52
N SER A 194 6.60 -8.67 -19.11
CA SER A 194 7.22 -7.78 -20.11
C SER A 194 8.53 -7.16 -19.60
N GLU A 195 9.57 -7.40 -20.40
CA GLU A 195 10.93 -6.83 -20.40
C GLU A 195 11.46 -6.29 -19.06
N GLY A 196 12.01 -7.21 -18.27
CA GLY A 196 12.60 -6.97 -16.94
C GLY A 196 12.28 -8.14 -15.98
N PRO A 197 12.78 -8.13 -14.73
CA PRO A 197 12.56 -9.15 -13.70
C PRO A 197 11.10 -9.15 -13.15
N GLY A 198 10.11 -9.07 -14.05
CA GLY A 198 8.68 -9.12 -13.76
C GLY A 198 8.18 -10.55 -13.53
N ALA A 199 6.92 -10.66 -13.12
CA ALA A 199 6.34 -11.92 -12.73
C ALA A 199 6.06 -12.82 -13.94
N GLY A 200 6.62 -14.03 -13.98
CA GLY A 200 6.47 -15.01 -15.04
C GLY A 200 5.05 -15.60 -15.20
N PRO A 201 4.79 -16.36 -16.29
CA PRO A 201 3.47 -16.89 -16.64
C PRO A 201 2.90 -17.94 -15.67
N GLY A 202 3.76 -18.57 -14.85
CA GLY A 202 3.37 -19.48 -13.78
C GLY A 202 3.36 -18.84 -12.38
N GLU A 203 3.60 -17.53 -12.29
CA GLU A 203 3.74 -16.82 -11.03
C GLU A 203 2.41 -16.31 -10.49
N ASP A 204 2.35 -16.25 -9.17
CA ASP A 204 1.19 -15.81 -8.44
C ASP A 204 1.34 -14.33 -8.03
N PRO A 205 0.63 -13.37 -8.66
CA PRO A 205 0.64 -11.96 -8.25
C PRO A 205 -0.02 -11.70 -6.88
N ARG A 206 -0.55 -12.74 -6.22
CA ARG A 206 -1.30 -12.73 -4.94
C ARG A 206 -0.40 -12.80 -3.69
N LEU A 207 0.94 -12.77 -3.80
CA LEU A 207 1.83 -12.83 -2.64
C LEU A 207 2.01 -11.45 -1.96
N PRO A 208 2.02 -11.40 -0.61
CA PRO A 208 1.77 -10.18 0.15
C PRO A 208 2.74 -9.06 -0.21
N GLY A 209 2.17 -7.96 -0.70
CA GLY A 209 2.86 -6.70 -0.93
C GLY A 209 3.39 -6.08 0.37
N VAL A 210 4.43 -5.27 0.16
CA VAL A 210 5.18 -4.43 1.12
C VAL A 210 4.29 -3.87 2.25
N LEU A 211 4.85 -3.81 3.47
CA LEU A 211 4.25 -3.11 4.62
C LEU A 211 3.66 -1.76 4.17
N SER A 212 2.38 -1.57 4.45
CA SER A 212 1.72 -0.27 4.34
C SER A 212 1.76 0.46 5.70
N ALA A 213 2.19 -0.24 6.75
CA ALA A 213 2.23 0.26 8.12
C ALA A 213 3.43 1.17 8.36
N ASP A 214 3.35 2.38 7.84
CA ASP A 214 4.29 3.45 8.14
C ASP A 214 4.26 3.73 9.65
N GLY A 215 5.44 3.68 10.25
CA GLY A 215 5.60 3.89 11.69
C GLY A 215 5.17 5.30 12.07
N TRP A 216 4.09 5.39 12.83
CA TRP A 216 4.01 6.41 13.87
C TRP A 216 5.22 6.22 14.79
N SER A 217 5.99 7.29 15.01
CA SER A 217 7.16 7.34 15.90
C SER A 217 6.72 7.33 17.37
N GLY A 218 5.93 6.34 17.77
CA GLY A 218 5.10 6.30 18.99
C GLY A 218 5.78 6.72 20.30
N PRO A 219 4.98 6.92 21.37
CA PRO A 219 5.35 7.62 22.58
C PRO A 219 6.19 6.73 23.48
N THR A 220 6.81 7.36 24.47
CA THR A 220 7.44 6.68 25.60
C THR A 220 6.37 6.16 26.58
N GLY A 221 6.52 4.94 27.09
CA GLY A 221 5.55 4.36 28.02
C GLY A 221 5.69 2.85 28.26
N THR A 222 4.71 2.27 28.95
CA THR A 222 4.56 0.83 29.20
C THR A 222 3.40 0.26 28.38
N GLY A 223 3.44 -1.03 28.04
CA GLY A 223 2.40 -1.71 27.27
C GLY A 223 2.94 -2.48 26.07
N VAL A 224 2.14 -2.56 25.00
CA VAL A 224 2.46 -3.26 23.75
C VAL A 224 2.39 -2.27 22.59
N HIS A 225 3.48 -2.14 21.83
CA HIS A 225 3.45 -1.46 20.53
C HIS A 225 2.76 -2.38 19.52
N LEU A 226 1.68 -1.89 18.91
CA LEU A 226 0.90 -2.55 17.87
C LEU A 226 1.19 -1.93 16.51
N VAL A 227 1.48 -2.75 15.50
CA VAL A 227 1.52 -2.35 14.10
C VAL A 227 0.64 -3.31 13.31
N THR A 228 -0.41 -2.80 12.65
CA THR A 228 -1.36 -3.57 11.85
C THR A 228 -1.24 -3.23 10.38
N ASP A 229 -1.69 -4.16 9.54
CA ASP A 229 -1.82 -3.98 8.09
C ASP A 229 -3.06 -4.75 7.64
N VAL A 230 -3.82 -4.20 6.70
CA VAL A 230 -4.92 -4.87 5.99
C VAL A 230 -4.33 -5.46 4.72
N HIS A 231 -4.29 -6.78 4.70
CA HIS A 231 -3.50 -7.52 3.74
C HIS A 231 -4.27 -7.77 2.44
N ASP A 232 -3.53 -7.82 1.33
CA ASP A 232 -3.95 -8.35 0.02
C ASP A 232 -5.26 -7.74 -0.51
N ILE A 233 -5.47 -6.45 -0.29
CA ILE A 233 -6.64 -5.69 -0.76
C ILE A 233 -6.80 -5.77 -2.29
N GLU A 234 -5.68 -5.97 -2.99
CA GLU A 234 -5.56 -5.90 -4.44
C GLU A 234 -6.05 -7.18 -5.11
N TRP A 235 -5.48 -8.33 -4.78
CA TRP A 235 -5.80 -9.61 -5.43
C TRP A 235 -6.51 -10.61 -4.51
N GLY A 236 -6.67 -10.28 -3.23
CA GLY A 236 -7.25 -11.17 -2.25
C GLY A 236 -6.31 -12.31 -1.86
N THR A 237 -6.66 -13.05 -0.82
CA THR A 237 -5.87 -14.19 -0.34
C THR A 237 -6.59 -15.48 -0.63
N LEU A 238 -5.89 -16.47 -1.18
CA LEU A 238 -6.43 -17.82 -1.35
C LEU A 238 -6.37 -18.61 -0.04
N ALA A 239 -7.37 -19.45 0.20
CA ALA A 239 -7.24 -20.51 1.21
C ALA A 239 -6.31 -21.60 0.65
N ARG A 240 -5.33 -22.04 1.45
CA ARG A 240 -4.54 -23.24 1.09
C ARG A 240 -5.42 -24.49 1.23
N PRO A 241 -5.29 -25.48 0.33
CA PRO A 241 -5.86 -26.80 0.54
C PRO A 241 -5.23 -27.42 1.80
N GLY A 242 -6.03 -27.73 2.83
CA GLY A 242 -5.56 -28.43 4.04
C GLY A 242 -5.99 -27.82 5.38
N GLY A 243 -6.56 -26.62 5.40
CA GLY A 243 -7.31 -26.10 6.55
C GLY A 243 -8.78 -26.51 6.43
N THR A 244 -9.39 -26.97 7.52
CA THR A 244 -10.75 -27.52 7.57
C THR A 244 -11.77 -26.77 6.70
N ARG A 245 -12.31 -27.49 5.69
CA ARG A 245 -13.52 -27.20 4.90
C ARG A 245 -13.54 -26.00 3.94
N LEU A 246 -12.43 -25.65 3.31
CA LEU A 246 -12.50 -24.86 2.07
C LEU A 246 -11.72 -25.56 0.96
N THR A 247 -12.44 -26.06 -0.05
CA THR A 247 -11.88 -26.72 -1.23
C THR A 247 -10.98 -25.76 -2.00
N GLY A 248 -9.96 -26.30 -2.68
CA GLY A 248 -9.03 -25.50 -3.49
C GLY A 248 -9.80 -24.56 -4.43
N GLY A 249 -9.50 -23.27 -4.35
CA GLY A 249 -10.20 -22.21 -5.10
C GLY A 249 -10.99 -21.23 -4.22
N THR A 250 -11.29 -21.56 -2.96
CA THR A 250 -12.01 -20.63 -2.07
C THR A 250 -11.07 -19.55 -1.51
N ARG A 251 -11.48 -18.28 -1.56
CA ARG A 251 -10.69 -17.11 -1.10
C ARG A 251 -10.95 -16.80 0.38
N LEU A 252 -9.89 -16.50 1.13
CA LEU A 252 -9.95 -15.91 2.47
C LEU A 252 -10.37 -14.44 2.43
N THR A 253 -9.94 -13.70 1.39
CA THR A 253 -10.40 -12.34 1.10
C THR A 253 -10.56 -12.13 -0.41
N GLU A 254 -11.57 -11.36 -0.80
CA GLU A 254 -11.72 -10.80 -2.14
C GLU A 254 -10.70 -9.68 -2.39
N GLY A 255 -10.21 -9.60 -3.64
CA GLY A 255 -9.32 -8.54 -4.11
C GLY A 255 -10.00 -7.59 -5.09
N ASN A 256 -9.64 -6.32 -5.06
CA ASN A 256 -10.13 -5.30 -6.00
C ASN A 256 -9.87 -5.65 -7.46
N ALA A 257 -8.64 -6.06 -7.80
CA ALA A 257 -8.23 -6.42 -9.15
C ALA A 257 -9.03 -7.63 -9.66
N GLU A 258 -9.30 -8.61 -8.80
CA GLU A 258 -10.16 -9.75 -9.16
C GLU A 258 -11.56 -9.28 -9.57
N ARG A 259 -12.18 -8.40 -8.77
CA ARG A 259 -13.50 -7.83 -9.07
C ARG A 259 -13.51 -6.96 -10.33
N LEU A 260 -12.35 -6.44 -10.73
CA LEU A 260 -12.18 -5.62 -11.92
C LEU A 260 -11.86 -6.43 -13.19
N LEU A 261 -11.62 -7.75 -13.10
CA LEU A 261 -11.34 -8.59 -14.27
C LEU A 261 -12.43 -8.51 -15.35
N PRO A 262 -13.74 -8.61 -15.04
CA PRO A 262 -14.77 -8.51 -16.07
C PRO A 262 -14.79 -7.11 -16.71
N LEU A 263 -14.60 -6.06 -15.92
CA LEU A 263 -14.56 -4.68 -16.43
C LEU A 263 -13.35 -4.45 -17.34
N ALA A 264 -12.19 -4.94 -16.93
CA ALA A 264 -10.95 -4.88 -17.70
C ALA A 264 -11.06 -5.68 -19.01
N GLU A 265 -11.76 -6.81 -19.00
CA GLU A 265 -12.02 -7.60 -20.19
C GLU A 265 -12.96 -6.89 -21.17
N SER A 266 -14.07 -6.31 -20.68
CA SER A 266 -14.96 -5.47 -21.50
C SER A 266 -14.22 -4.28 -22.09
N TRP A 267 -13.37 -3.61 -21.30
CA TRP A 267 -12.55 -2.50 -21.77
C TRP A 267 -11.58 -2.95 -22.87
N ARG A 268 -10.89 -4.09 -22.67
CA ARG A 268 -9.94 -4.64 -23.65
C ARG A 268 -10.59 -4.96 -25.00
N ARG A 269 -11.82 -5.48 -24.98
CA ARG A 269 -12.57 -5.83 -26.19
C ARG A 269 -13.24 -4.62 -26.87
N GLY A 270 -13.07 -3.40 -26.34
CA GLY A 270 -13.76 -2.21 -26.85
C GLY A 270 -15.26 -2.17 -26.53
N GLY A 271 -15.72 -2.99 -25.58
CA GLY A 271 -17.15 -3.10 -25.23
C GLY A 271 -17.67 -1.97 -24.34
N LEU A 272 -16.80 -1.12 -23.79
CA LEU A 272 -17.18 0.03 -22.96
C LEU A 272 -16.28 1.26 -23.27
N PRO A 273 -16.85 2.48 -23.33
CA PRO A 273 -16.07 3.71 -23.38
C PRO A 273 -15.18 3.91 -22.15
N LEU A 274 -14.04 4.59 -22.32
CA LEU A 274 -13.06 4.84 -21.24
C LEU A 274 -13.70 5.53 -20.02
N GLY A 275 -14.54 6.56 -20.23
CA GLY A 275 -15.23 7.24 -19.13
C GLY A 275 -16.07 6.29 -18.28
N THR A 276 -16.88 5.43 -18.91
CA THR A 276 -17.69 4.41 -18.22
C THR A 276 -16.81 3.41 -17.44
N VAL A 277 -15.67 3.02 -18.00
CA VAL A 277 -14.73 2.12 -17.32
C VAL A 277 -14.15 2.77 -16.07
N LEU A 278 -13.70 4.02 -16.19
CA LEU A 278 -13.12 4.77 -15.08
C LEU A 278 -14.15 5.07 -13.99
N ASP A 279 -15.37 5.44 -14.34
CA ASP A 279 -16.44 5.68 -13.37
C ASP A 279 -16.80 4.43 -12.56
N ARG A 280 -16.91 3.28 -13.23
CA ARG A 280 -17.19 2.01 -12.56
C ARG A 280 -16.03 1.56 -11.68
N ALA A 281 -14.80 1.70 -12.17
CA ALA A 281 -13.61 1.33 -11.42
C ALA A 281 -13.40 2.25 -10.20
N TYR A 282 -13.65 3.55 -10.36
CA TYR A 282 -13.63 4.53 -9.28
C TYR A 282 -14.68 4.21 -8.21
N GLY A 283 -15.93 3.92 -8.60
CA GLY A 283 -16.98 3.52 -7.65
C GLY A 283 -16.61 2.26 -6.85
N LEU A 284 -15.99 1.26 -7.49
CA LEU A 284 -15.48 0.07 -6.82
C LEU A 284 -14.32 0.40 -5.85
N ARG A 285 -13.41 1.30 -6.26
CA ARG A 285 -12.33 1.78 -5.39
C ARG A 285 -12.88 2.51 -4.16
N LEU A 286 -13.82 3.44 -4.34
CA LEU A 286 -14.44 4.20 -3.26
C LEU A 286 -15.17 3.29 -2.26
N ALA A 287 -15.94 2.32 -2.76
CA ALA A 287 -16.59 1.33 -1.91
C ALA A 287 -15.58 0.51 -1.09
N ARG A 288 -14.41 0.21 -1.68
CA ARG A 288 -13.34 -0.49 -0.96
C ARG A 288 -12.66 0.39 0.09
N GLU A 289 -12.35 1.64 -0.23
CA GLU A 289 -11.77 2.59 0.72
C GLU A 289 -12.69 2.81 1.92
N THR A 290 -14.01 2.90 1.67
CA THR A 290 -15.02 2.96 2.73
C THR A 290 -14.96 1.72 3.61
N LEU A 291 -14.91 0.53 3.02
CA LEU A 291 -14.77 -0.72 3.75
C LEU A 291 -13.45 -0.81 4.54
N LEU A 292 -12.34 -0.29 3.99
CA LEU A 292 -11.05 -0.22 4.68
C LEU A 292 -11.15 0.71 5.88
N ALA A 293 -11.70 1.90 5.72
CA ALA A 293 -11.91 2.85 6.80
C ALA A 293 -12.78 2.27 7.92
N GLU A 294 -13.90 1.62 7.58
CA GLU A 294 -14.74 0.92 8.55
C GLU A 294 -14.01 -0.21 9.27
N HIS A 295 -13.19 -0.98 8.55
CA HIS A 295 -12.41 -2.07 9.12
C HIS A 295 -11.37 -1.55 10.13
N LEU A 296 -10.62 -0.51 9.75
CA LEU A 296 -9.65 0.14 10.62
C LEU A 296 -10.35 0.80 11.83
N ARG A 297 -11.54 1.36 11.63
CA ARG A 297 -12.36 1.90 12.72
C ARG A 297 -12.66 0.85 13.77
N VAL A 298 -13.07 -0.34 13.36
CA VAL A 298 -13.40 -1.42 14.31
C VAL A 298 -12.18 -1.79 15.16
N ILE A 299 -10.98 -1.80 14.58
CA ILE A 299 -9.75 -2.01 15.34
C ILE A 299 -9.54 -0.87 16.35
N SER A 300 -9.65 0.38 15.89
CA SER A 300 -9.47 1.57 16.73
C SER A 300 -10.48 1.63 17.88
N ASP A 301 -11.76 1.44 17.60
CA ASP A 301 -12.85 1.48 18.58
C ASP A 301 -12.72 0.33 19.60
N ALA A 302 -12.29 -0.86 19.16
CA ALA A 302 -12.08 -2.01 20.03
C ALA A 302 -10.85 -1.90 20.94
N VAL A 303 -9.86 -1.06 20.59
CA VAL A 303 -8.75 -0.71 21.50
C VAL A 303 -9.26 0.16 22.65
N GLY A 304 -10.20 1.09 22.38
CA GLY A 304 -10.89 1.88 23.39
C GLY A 304 -9.96 2.62 24.37
N GLU A 305 -10.31 2.63 25.65
CA GLU A 305 -9.50 3.25 26.72
C GLU A 305 -8.21 2.46 27.04
N ARG A 306 -8.08 1.24 26.51
CA ARG A 306 -6.92 0.35 26.75
C ARG A 306 -5.79 0.59 25.75
N GLY A 307 -5.80 1.69 25.02
CA GLY A 307 -4.72 2.05 24.12
C GLY A 307 -5.03 3.23 23.23
N ARG A 308 -4.12 3.51 22.30
CA ARG A 308 -4.29 4.50 21.27
C ARG A 308 -3.56 4.06 20.02
N VAL A 309 -4.29 4.00 18.92
CA VAL A 309 -3.78 3.63 17.59
C VAL A 309 -4.09 4.74 16.59
N PHE A 310 -3.21 4.90 15.62
CA PHE A 310 -3.28 5.92 14.60
C PHE A 310 -3.22 5.27 13.23
N ALA A 311 -3.96 5.83 12.28
CA ALA A 311 -3.83 5.44 10.88
C ALA A 311 -2.38 5.62 10.43
N THR A 312 -1.89 4.64 9.67
CA THR A 312 -0.59 4.72 8.98
C THR A 312 -0.80 5.22 7.55
N LEU A 313 0.28 5.57 6.85
CA LEU A 313 0.20 6.03 5.45
C LEU A 313 -0.16 4.91 4.46
N GLY A 314 -0.41 3.71 4.95
CA GLY A 314 -1.02 2.65 4.19
C GLY A 314 -2.21 2.05 4.93
N ASP A 315 -2.54 0.83 4.57
CA ASP A 315 -3.79 0.16 4.92
C ASP A 315 -3.78 -0.40 6.35
N GLY A 316 -3.24 0.32 7.32
CA GLY A 316 -2.96 -0.19 8.66
C GLY A 316 -2.98 0.86 9.78
N LEU A 317 -2.82 0.39 11.02
CA LEU A 317 -2.75 1.22 12.22
C LEU A 317 -1.42 0.99 12.95
N SER A 318 -0.92 2.02 13.65
CA SER A 318 0.23 1.90 14.55
C SER A 318 -0.09 2.60 15.87
N GLY A 319 0.29 2.00 17.00
CA GLY A 319 -0.13 2.51 18.29
C GLY A 319 0.44 1.78 19.49
N VAL A 320 0.01 2.19 20.68
CA VAL A 320 0.27 1.48 21.93
C VAL A 320 -1.05 0.96 22.49
N VAL A 321 -1.07 -0.30 22.93
CA VAL A 321 -2.20 -0.92 23.64
C VAL A 321 -1.72 -1.51 24.96
N ALA A 322 -2.65 -1.77 25.88
CA ALA A 322 -2.34 -2.24 27.22
C ALA A 322 -1.66 -3.63 27.21
N ASP A 323 -2.14 -4.55 26.37
CA ASP A 323 -1.72 -5.94 26.36
C ASP A 323 -2.00 -6.64 25.00
N GLU A 324 -1.41 -7.82 24.81
CA GLU A 324 -1.60 -8.63 23.60
C GLU A 324 -3.06 -9.06 23.41
N ALA A 325 -3.77 -9.34 24.50
CA ALA A 325 -5.16 -9.78 24.45
C ALA A 325 -6.07 -8.71 23.83
N THR A 326 -5.84 -7.44 24.17
CA THR A 326 -6.52 -6.27 23.60
C THR A 326 -6.27 -6.17 22.10
N ALA A 327 -5.00 -6.26 21.64
CA ALA A 327 -4.68 -6.26 20.22
C ALA A 327 -5.35 -7.41 19.46
N ARG A 328 -5.29 -8.62 20.01
CA ARG A 328 -5.88 -9.83 19.43
C ARG A 328 -7.40 -9.73 19.33
N ALA A 329 -8.05 -9.22 20.37
CA ALA A 329 -9.49 -9.01 20.38
C ALA A 329 -9.91 -7.98 19.31
N ALA A 330 -9.19 -6.85 19.22
CA ALA A 330 -9.48 -5.78 18.26
C ALA A 330 -9.32 -6.23 16.81
N VAL A 331 -8.17 -6.84 16.46
CA VAL A 331 -7.93 -7.39 15.11
C VAL A 331 -8.93 -8.51 14.79
N GLY A 332 -9.21 -9.38 15.76
CA GLY A 332 -10.19 -10.46 15.60
C GLY A 332 -11.61 -9.95 15.36
N ALA A 333 -12.03 -8.88 16.03
CA ALA A 333 -13.33 -8.26 15.83
C ALA A 333 -13.49 -7.68 14.42
N ALA A 334 -12.48 -6.94 13.94
CA ALA A 334 -12.48 -6.39 12.58
C ALA A 334 -12.53 -7.51 11.53
N ASN A 335 -11.65 -8.51 11.64
CA ASN A 335 -11.62 -9.65 10.72
C ASN A 335 -12.94 -10.44 10.69
N ARG A 336 -13.63 -10.59 11.83
CA ARG A 336 -14.97 -11.21 11.89
C ARG A 336 -16.05 -10.39 11.19
N ARG A 337 -15.99 -9.06 11.26
CA ARG A 337 -16.96 -8.17 10.59
C ARG A 337 -16.79 -8.16 9.07
N THR A 338 -15.56 -8.31 8.61
CA THR A 338 -15.20 -8.22 7.19
C THR A 338 -14.77 -9.56 6.59
N VAL A 339 -15.20 -10.68 7.16
CA VAL A 339 -14.89 -12.05 6.66
C VAL A 339 -15.11 -12.12 5.16
N GLY A 340 -14.15 -12.71 4.44
CA GLY A 340 -14.19 -12.83 2.98
C GLY A 340 -13.88 -11.53 2.24
N ARG A 341 -13.80 -10.38 2.92
CA ARG A 341 -13.61 -9.07 2.29
C ARG A 341 -12.30 -8.41 2.70
N MET A 342 -12.01 -8.26 4.00
CA MET A 342 -10.76 -7.69 4.53
C MET A 342 -10.18 -8.62 5.59
N ALA A 343 -8.85 -8.68 5.67
CA ALA A 343 -8.14 -9.41 6.70
C ALA A 343 -6.94 -8.60 7.17
N SER A 344 -6.97 -8.17 8.42
CA SER A 344 -5.84 -7.59 9.11
C SER A 344 -4.99 -8.64 9.79
N GLY A 345 -3.71 -8.34 9.85
CA GLY A 345 -2.76 -8.96 10.72
C GLY A 345 -1.99 -7.89 11.48
N ALA A 346 -1.37 -8.30 12.58
CA ALA A 346 -0.63 -7.40 13.45
C ALA A 346 0.70 -8.00 13.90
N GLY A 347 1.69 -7.12 14.03
CA GLY A 347 2.92 -7.37 14.76
C GLY A 347 2.93 -6.56 16.05
N LEU A 348 3.46 -7.16 17.10
CA LEU A 348 3.46 -6.64 18.45
C LEU A 348 4.89 -6.66 19.01
N THR A 349 5.21 -5.73 19.89
CA THR A 349 6.36 -5.86 20.81
C THR A 349 6.03 -5.27 22.18
N LEU A 350 6.69 -5.75 23.23
CA LEU A 350 6.56 -5.20 24.57
C LEU A 350 7.37 -3.90 24.69
N LEU A 351 6.76 -2.88 25.28
CA LEU A 351 7.45 -1.64 25.64
C LEU A 351 8.13 -1.81 27.01
N THR A 352 9.42 -2.14 27.01
CA THR A 352 10.22 -2.38 28.23
C THR A 352 11.21 -1.25 28.51
N GLY A 353 10.81 0.01 28.28
CA GLY A 353 11.71 1.17 28.39
C GLY A 353 12.72 1.29 27.25
N GLN A 354 12.49 0.57 26.15
CA GLN A 354 13.32 0.62 24.93
C GLN A 354 13.11 1.93 24.16
N ASP A 355 14.11 2.26 23.34
CA ASP A 355 14.00 3.26 22.28
C ASP A 355 12.74 2.99 21.42
N PRO A 356 11.82 3.97 21.27
CA PRO A 356 10.61 3.82 20.45
C PRO A 356 10.89 3.31 19.03
N ASP A 357 12.03 3.69 18.45
CA ASP A 357 12.41 3.22 17.12
C ASP A 357 12.77 1.73 17.12
N ALA A 358 13.37 1.23 18.20
CA ALA A 358 13.65 -0.20 18.36
C ALA A 358 12.35 -1.00 18.52
N ALA A 359 11.39 -0.49 19.30
CA ALA A 359 10.09 -1.12 19.47
C ALA A 359 9.32 -1.18 18.13
N ALA A 360 9.30 -0.07 17.39
CA ALA A 360 8.68 -0.02 16.06
C ALA A 360 9.28 -1.05 15.10
N ARG A 361 10.62 -1.18 15.04
CA ARG A 361 11.29 -2.19 14.19
C ARG A 361 10.92 -3.61 14.58
N GLN A 362 10.84 -3.92 15.87
CA GLN A 362 10.45 -5.24 16.36
C GLN A 362 8.99 -5.57 16.03
N ALA A 363 8.07 -4.64 16.23
CA ALA A 363 6.66 -4.82 15.87
C ALA A 363 6.49 -4.99 14.34
N GLN A 364 7.22 -4.21 13.53
CA GLN A 364 7.24 -4.38 12.07
C GLN A 364 7.80 -5.75 11.65
N PHE A 365 8.87 -6.23 12.30
CA PHE A 365 9.38 -7.58 12.06
C PHE A 365 8.32 -8.63 12.38
N ALA A 366 7.65 -8.51 13.54
CA ALA A 366 6.61 -9.44 13.94
C ALA A 366 5.43 -9.43 12.94
N LEU A 367 5.09 -8.26 12.39
CA LEU A 367 4.08 -8.13 11.33
C LEU A 367 4.52 -8.82 10.04
N HIS A 368 5.81 -8.79 9.68
CA HIS A 368 6.35 -9.59 8.57
C HIS A 368 6.23 -11.09 8.80
N VAL A 369 6.42 -11.57 10.03
CA VAL A 369 6.16 -12.97 10.39
C VAL A 369 4.67 -13.30 10.21
N THR A 370 3.77 -12.44 10.69
CA THR A 370 2.31 -12.56 10.47
C THR A 370 1.97 -12.63 8.98
N LYS A 371 2.54 -11.76 8.14
CA LYS A 371 2.37 -11.77 6.67
C LYS A 371 2.87 -13.07 6.03
N THR A 372 4.02 -13.56 6.47
CA THR A 372 4.63 -14.81 5.98
C THR A 372 3.72 -16.01 6.27
N LEU A 373 3.11 -16.06 7.46
CA LEU A 373 2.18 -17.12 7.87
C LEU A 373 0.79 -16.99 7.24
N LYS A 374 0.38 -15.79 6.78
CA LYS A 374 -0.92 -15.61 6.12
C LYS A 374 -1.03 -16.45 4.84
N GLY A 375 0.07 -16.56 4.08
CA GLY A 375 0.13 -17.39 2.87
C GLY A 375 -0.02 -18.89 3.13
N THR A 376 -0.20 -19.31 4.39
CA THR A 376 -0.18 -20.72 4.80
C THR A 376 -1.48 -21.22 5.45
N ALA A 377 -2.52 -20.38 5.56
CA ALA A 377 -3.88 -20.69 6.05
C ALA A 377 -4.00 -21.12 7.53
N TYR A 378 -3.05 -20.75 8.39
CA TYR A 378 -3.16 -21.00 9.84
C TYR A 378 -4.09 -19.97 10.52
N SER A 379 -5.14 -20.47 11.18
CA SER A 379 -6.19 -19.67 11.84
C SER A 379 -5.73 -18.86 13.06
N GLY A 380 -4.57 -19.17 13.64
CA GLY A 380 -3.97 -18.45 14.77
C GLY A 380 -3.09 -17.25 14.39
N ALA A 381 -2.89 -16.96 13.10
CA ALA A 381 -1.86 -16.06 12.61
C ALA A 381 -2.23 -14.57 12.56
N ALA A 382 -3.32 -14.13 13.18
CA ALA A 382 -3.76 -12.73 13.09
C ALA A 382 -2.84 -11.75 13.86
N THR A 383 -2.12 -12.21 14.88
CA THR A 383 -1.20 -11.39 15.68
C THR A 383 0.09 -12.15 15.95
N ARG A 384 1.24 -11.47 15.94
CA ARG A 384 2.52 -12.02 16.42
C ARG A 384 3.22 -11.06 17.36
N LEU A 385 3.70 -11.59 18.48
CA LEU A 385 4.54 -10.88 19.42
C LEU A 385 6.01 -11.17 19.15
N PHE A 386 6.82 -10.12 19.08
CA PHE A 386 8.25 -10.23 18.90
C PHE A 386 8.88 -11.08 20.01
N GLY A 387 9.71 -12.05 19.62
CA GLY A 387 10.41 -12.97 20.52
C GLY A 387 9.62 -14.23 20.86
N HIS A 388 8.33 -14.31 20.52
CA HIS A 388 7.55 -15.53 20.72
C HIS A 388 7.86 -16.57 19.65
N ARG A 389 8.12 -17.81 20.08
CA ARG A 389 8.41 -18.93 19.18
C ARG A 389 7.16 -19.36 18.41
N LEU A 390 7.34 -19.59 17.13
CA LEU A 390 6.38 -20.26 16.26
C LEU A 390 6.23 -21.71 16.70
N THR A 391 5.00 -22.23 16.60
CA THR A 391 4.76 -23.66 16.71
C THR A 391 5.46 -24.40 15.57
N PRO A 392 5.81 -25.69 15.71
CA PRO A 392 6.45 -26.45 14.63
C PRO A 392 5.71 -26.35 13.29
N PRO A 393 4.35 -26.46 13.23
CA PRO A 393 3.63 -26.32 11.96
C PRO A 393 3.74 -24.92 11.35
N GLU A 394 3.70 -23.86 12.16
CA GLU A 394 3.89 -22.48 11.68
C GLU A 394 5.31 -22.25 11.15
N ALA A 395 6.32 -22.77 11.86
CA ALA A 395 7.71 -22.69 11.46
C ALA A 395 7.96 -23.39 10.12
N ASP A 396 7.41 -24.59 9.93
CA ASP A 396 7.49 -25.34 8.69
C ASP A 396 6.86 -24.57 7.52
N ALA A 397 5.69 -23.99 7.77
CA ALA A 397 4.95 -23.25 6.78
C ALA A 397 5.67 -21.94 6.37
N ALA A 398 6.21 -21.21 7.35
CA ALA A 398 7.00 -20.00 7.11
C ALA A 398 8.27 -20.32 6.30
N LEU A 399 9.01 -21.37 6.69
CA LEU A 399 10.21 -21.78 5.97
C LEU A 399 9.89 -22.28 4.56
N ALA A 400 8.80 -23.04 4.36
CA ALA A 400 8.37 -23.46 3.03
C ALA A 400 8.05 -22.26 2.12
N PHE A 401 7.40 -21.23 2.64
CA PHE A 401 7.14 -19.99 1.91
C PHE A 401 8.45 -19.28 1.51
N LEU A 402 9.37 -19.08 2.45
CA LEU A 402 10.64 -18.42 2.18
C LEU A 402 11.53 -19.24 1.22
N THR A 403 11.52 -20.57 1.33
CA THR A 403 12.21 -21.46 0.38
C THR A 403 11.63 -21.34 -1.02
N ALA A 404 10.30 -21.29 -1.16
CA ALA A 404 9.67 -21.09 -2.47
C ALA A 404 10.10 -19.76 -3.10
N LEU A 405 10.11 -18.66 -2.32
CA LEU A 405 10.64 -17.37 -2.78
C LEU A 405 12.12 -17.45 -3.19
N HIS A 406 12.93 -18.20 -2.45
CA HIS A 406 14.35 -18.38 -2.77
C HIS A 406 14.55 -19.13 -4.09
N THR A 407 13.77 -20.19 -4.31
CA THR A 407 13.80 -20.97 -5.56
C THR A 407 13.32 -20.16 -6.76
N THR A 408 12.29 -19.33 -6.60
CA THR A 408 11.80 -18.48 -7.69
C THR A 408 12.75 -17.31 -7.98
N GLY A 409 13.45 -16.79 -6.97
CA GLY A 409 14.46 -15.75 -7.10
C GLY A 409 13.93 -14.32 -6.95
N PRO A 410 14.78 -13.29 -7.17
CA PRO A 410 14.46 -11.87 -6.96
C PRO A 410 13.27 -11.33 -7.77
N THR A 411 12.86 -12.06 -8.79
CA THR A 411 11.71 -11.74 -9.64
C THR A 411 10.37 -12.05 -8.95
N ALA A 412 10.39 -12.90 -7.91
CA ALA A 412 9.19 -13.41 -7.24
C ALA A 412 8.38 -12.31 -6.54
N PRO A 413 7.04 -12.28 -6.71
CA PRO A 413 6.14 -11.51 -5.86
C PRO A 413 6.36 -11.85 -4.38
N GLY A 414 6.58 -10.84 -3.55
CA GLY A 414 6.87 -11.07 -2.13
C GLY A 414 8.33 -11.39 -1.80
N PHE A 415 9.26 -11.31 -2.75
CA PHE A 415 10.71 -11.51 -2.50
C PHE A 415 11.26 -10.65 -1.34
N HIS A 416 10.67 -9.49 -1.07
CA HIS A 416 11.02 -8.68 0.10
C HIS A 416 10.84 -9.41 1.44
N HIS A 417 9.97 -10.43 1.55
CA HIS A 417 9.89 -11.26 2.76
C HIS A 417 11.15 -12.10 2.95
N LEU A 418 11.74 -12.59 1.85
CA LEU A 418 13.01 -13.28 1.86
C LEU A 418 14.18 -12.31 2.11
N ALA A 419 14.20 -11.13 1.47
CA ALA A 419 15.18 -10.07 1.76
C ALA A 419 15.14 -9.65 3.24
N HIS A 420 13.93 -9.48 3.79
CA HIS A 420 13.70 -9.23 5.20
C HIS A 420 14.22 -10.39 6.07
N ALA A 421 14.02 -11.65 5.64
CA ALA A 421 14.54 -12.81 6.35
C ALA A 421 16.07 -12.89 6.36
N TYR A 422 16.75 -12.53 5.26
CA TYR A 422 18.20 -12.41 5.21
C TYR A 422 18.70 -11.36 6.20
N ARG A 423 18.12 -10.16 6.16
CA ARG A 423 18.51 -9.03 7.02
C ARG A 423 18.34 -9.34 8.50
N TRP A 424 17.21 -9.94 8.87
CA TRP A 424 16.82 -10.19 10.25
C TRP A 424 17.00 -11.66 10.65
N ARG A 425 18.06 -12.32 10.14
CA ARG A 425 18.34 -13.73 10.40
C ARG A 425 18.38 -14.08 11.89
N SER A 426 18.98 -13.21 12.71
CA SER A 426 19.04 -13.40 14.17
C SER A 426 17.65 -13.38 14.81
N TRP A 427 16.78 -12.46 14.38
CA TRP A 427 15.41 -12.35 14.89
C TRP A 427 14.54 -13.53 14.42
N TRP A 428 14.72 -14.00 13.19
CA TRP A 428 14.08 -15.24 12.72
C TRP A 428 14.50 -16.46 13.55
N ARG A 429 15.78 -16.58 13.92
CA ARG A 429 16.23 -17.66 14.84
C ARG A 429 15.51 -17.58 16.20
N SER A 430 15.26 -16.39 16.73
CA SER A 430 14.52 -16.22 17.99
C SER A 430 13.05 -16.67 17.88
N HIS A 431 12.43 -16.53 16.72
CA HIS A 431 11.04 -16.92 16.48
C HIS A 431 10.90 -18.37 16.03
N LEU A 432 11.93 -19.01 15.50
CA LEU A 432 11.87 -20.40 15.05
C LEU A 432 12.24 -21.37 16.19
N PRO A 433 11.58 -22.54 16.27
CA PRO A 433 12.02 -23.59 17.17
C PRO A 433 13.43 -24.06 16.78
N VAL A 434 14.23 -24.50 17.76
CA VAL A 434 15.65 -24.86 17.55
C VAL A 434 15.82 -25.90 16.43
N VAL A 435 14.89 -26.84 16.31
CA VAL A 435 14.88 -27.86 15.25
C VAL A 435 14.79 -27.30 13.83
N ALA A 436 14.27 -26.07 13.66
CA ALA A 436 14.14 -25.40 12.38
C ALA A 436 15.39 -24.54 12.02
N TRP A 437 16.33 -24.35 12.96
CA TRP A 437 17.51 -23.53 12.74
C TRP A 437 18.46 -24.06 11.65
N PRO A 438 18.69 -25.38 11.50
CA PRO A 438 19.49 -25.89 10.38
C PRO A 438 18.87 -25.57 9.01
N ARG A 439 17.55 -25.68 8.88
CA ARG A 439 16.82 -25.35 7.63
C ARG A 439 16.89 -23.87 7.29
N LEU A 440 16.69 -22.99 8.29
CA LEU A 440 16.96 -21.56 8.13
C LEU A 440 18.43 -21.32 7.77
N GLY A 441 19.31 -22.12 8.38
CA GLY A 441 20.75 -22.20 8.11
C GLY A 441 21.07 -22.27 6.63
N VAL A 442 20.56 -23.32 6.00
CA VAL A 442 20.70 -23.66 4.58
C VAL A 442 20.04 -22.60 3.68
N LEU A 443 18.80 -22.21 4.00
CA LEU A 443 18.05 -21.21 3.22
C LEU A 443 18.80 -19.86 3.17
N LEU A 444 19.38 -19.46 4.29
CA LEU A 444 20.00 -18.15 4.43
C LEU A 444 21.53 -18.16 4.23
N SER A 445 22.17 -19.31 4.04
CA SER A 445 23.62 -19.41 3.77
C SER A 445 23.98 -19.11 2.31
N GLY A 446 23.01 -19.14 1.39
CA GLY A 446 23.21 -18.91 -0.04
C GLY A 446 23.20 -17.44 -0.45
N VAL A 447 23.97 -16.57 0.20
CA VAL A 447 24.20 -15.21 -0.31
C VAL A 447 25.04 -15.33 -1.59
N ARG A 448 24.45 -15.02 -2.74
CA ARG A 448 25.19 -14.64 -3.94
C ARG A 448 25.14 -13.13 -4.08
#